data_AF-A0A259DRR8-F1
#
_entry.id   AF-A0A259DRR8-F1
#
_cell.length_a   1.000
_cell.length_b   1.000
_cell.length_c   1.000
_cell.angle_alpha   90.00
_cell.angle_beta   90.00
_cell.angle_gamma   90.00
#
_symmetry.space_group_name_H-M   'P 1'
#
loop_
_entity.id
_entity.type
_entity.pdbx_description
1 polymer ?
#
loop_
_entity_poly.entity_id
_entity_poly.type
_entity_poly.pdbx_seq_one_letter_code
_entity_poly.pdbx_strand_id
1 'polypeptide(L)'
;MLLFIALALAGAAFIGPRFMQAMANSKAMSVTQMTSQITMALSLRRGDEGVPVVARTQLMSLVPKGYLKTLPLNPFIGEGGFPFRVLYSGDVESSLYYADIVFGSLGHGNEMLHVCQSINRQANRGDDVPQMALEAGTNVTAMVKEPLGCFQVHSAGIYGEANPGDYVVYSRI
;
A
#
# COMPACT_ATOMS: atom_id res chain seq x y z
N MET A 1 16.43 10.42 -45.05
CA MET A 1 15.35 10.90 -44.17
C MET A 1 14.55 9.75 -43.53
N LEU A 2 14.26 8.65 -44.24
CA LEU A 2 13.61 7.44 -43.68
C LEU A 2 14.35 6.79 -42.50
N LEU A 3 15.68 6.89 -42.45
CA LEU A 3 16.51 6.29 -41.40
C LEU A 3 16.31 6.93 -40.00
N PHE A 4 15.96 8.21 -39.94
CA PHE A 4 15.75 8.92 -38.66
C PHE A 4 14.38 8.63 -38.04
N ILE A 5 13.36 8.39 -38.88
CA ILE A 5 12.01 8.05 -38.42
C ILE A 5 11.98 6.63 -37.83
N ALA A 6 12.70 5.69 -38.46
CA ALA A 6 12.82 4.31 -37.96
C ALA A 6 13.60 4.24 -36.62
N LEU A 7 14.64 5.07 -36.45
CA LEU A 7 15.42 5.13 -35.22
C LEU A 7 14.63 5.79 -34.06
N ALA A 8 13.79 6.79 -34.36
CA ALA A 8 12.91 7.42 -33.37
C ALA A 8 11.80 6.47 -32.90
N LEU A 9 11.23 5.65 -33.80
CA LEU A 9 10.24 4.63 -33.45
C LEU A 9 10.84 3.54 -32.54
N ALA A 10 12.08 3.11 -32.82
CA ALA A 10 12.80 2.15 -31.99
C ALA A 10 13.15 2.72 -30.60
N GLY A 11 13.53 4.01 -30.53
CA GLY A 11 13.80 4.70 -29.27
C GLY A 11 12.56 4.86 -28.39
N ALA A 12 11.41 5.23 -28.96
CA ALA A 12 10.15 5.37 -28.23
C ALA A 12 9.62 4.02 -27.69
N ALA A 13 9.74 2.95 -28.48
CA ALA A 13 9.31 1.62 -28.08
C ALA A 13 10.15 1.03 -26.92
N PHE A 14 11.44 1.38 -26.83
CA PHE A 14 12.33 0.86 -25.78
C PHE A 14 12.36 1.73 -24.51
N ILE A 15 12.20 3.05 -24.63
CA ILE A 15 12.23 3.99 -23.50
C ILE A 15 10.93 3.95 -22.70
N GLY A 16 9.78 3.79 -23.37
CA GLY A 16 8.46 3.77 -22.71
C GLY A 16 8.35 2.76 -21.56
N PRO A 17 8.61 1.46 -21.78
CA PRO A 17 8.50 0.44 -20.73
C PRO A 17 9.45 0.66 -19.55
N ARG A 18 10.68 1.14 -19.81
CA ARG A 18 11.67 1.44 -18.78
C ARG A 18 11.25 2.64 -17.93
N PHE A 19 10.68 3.67 -18.56
CA PHE A 19 10.16 4.83 -17.86
C PHE A 19 8.96 4.48 -16.97
N MET A 20 8.02 3.68 -17.49
CA MET A 20 6.89 3.14 -16.70
C MET A 20 7.37 2.35 -15.48
N GLN A 21 8.38 1.48 -15.65
CA GLN A 21 8.94 0.71 -14.55
C GLN A 21 9.65 1.61 -13.52
N ALA A 22 10.40 2.62 -13.97
CA ALA A 22 11.05 3.59 -13.08
C ALA A 22 10.03 4.41 -12.27
N MET A 23 8.95 4.86 -12.92
CA MET A 23 7.84 5.53 -12.23
C MET A 23 7.16 4.62 -11.22
N ALA A 24 6.84 3.38 -11.58
CA ALA A 24 6.25 2.41 -10.67
C ALA A 24 7.15 2.14 -9.45
N ASN A 25 8.47 2.02 -9.66
CA ASN A 25 9.43 1.87 -8.58
C ASN A 25 9.51 3.10 -7.67
N SER A 26 9.46 4.31 -8.25
CA SER A 26 9.44 5.55 -7.47
C SER A 26 8.17 5.69 -6.64
N LYS A 27 7.00 5.42 -7.23
CA LYS A 27 5.71 5.42 -6.53
C LYS A 27 5.69 4.35 -5.41
N ALA A 28 6.18 3.14 -5.69
CA ALA A 28 6.29 2.07 -4.70
C ALA A 28 7.17 2.47 -3.52
N MET A 29 8.36 3.02 -3.78
CA MET A 29 9.27 3.48 -2.72
C MET A 29 8.65 4.58 -1.86
N SER A 30 7.97 5.54 -2.48
CA SER A 30 7.26 6.63 -1.80
C SER A 30 6.21 6.09 -0.82
N VAL A 31 5.38 5.15 -1.28
CA VAL A 31 4.33 4.55 -0.45
C VAL A 31 4.89 3.65 0.64
N THR A 32 5.89 2.82 0.35
CA THR A 32 6.58 1.99 1.35
C THR A 32 7.25 2.83 2.43
N GLN A 33 7.82 3.98 2.06
CA GLN A 33 8.39 4.91 3.03
C GLN A 33 7.30 5.52 3.93
N MET A 34 6.13 5.88 3.37
CA MET A 34 5.01 6.40 4.15
C MET A 34 4.44 5.37 5.12
N THR A 35 4.23 4.11 4.69
CA THR A 35 3.77 3.05 5.59
C THR A 35 4.79 2.77 6.69
N SER A 36 6.08 2.77 6.35
CA SER A 36 7.17 2.61 7.34
C SER A 36 7.20 3.76 8.36
N GLN A 37 7.00 5.01 7.93
CA GLN A 37 6.91 6.16 8.84
C GLN A 37 5.74 6.02 9.82
N ILE A 38 4.58 5.57 9.34
CA ILE A 38 3.41 5.32 10.19
C ILE A 38 3.72 4.21 11.19
N THR A 39 4.25 3.08 10.73
CA THR A 39 4.63 1.95 11.59
C THR A 39 5.60 2.39 12.69
N MET A 40 6.67 3.12 12.35
CA MET A 40 7.62 3.64 13.33
C MET A 40 6.95 4.56 14.36
N ALA A 41 6.06 5.46 13.93
CA ALA A 41 5.32 6.33 14.84
C ALA A 41 4.42 5.56 15.80
N LEU A 42 3.81 4.47 15.33
CA LEU A 42 2.99 3.58 16.17
C LEU A 42 3.85 2.80 17.17
N SER A 43 5.03 2.32 16.77
CA SER A 43 5.99 1.66 17.65
C SER A 43 6.50 2.61 18.74
N LEU A 44 6.83 3.86 18.40
CA LEU A 44 7.25 4.88 19.36
C LEU A 44 6.13 5.18 20.37
N ARG A 45 4.91 5.40 19.89
CA ARG A 45 3.75 5.60 20.77
C ARG A 45 3.54 4.42 21.73
N ARG A 46 3.68 3.20 21.24
CA ARG A 46 3.56 1.99 22.07
C ARG A 46 4.64 1.93 23.14
N GLY A 47 5.86 2.35 22.82
CA GLY A 47 6.97 2.47 23.78
C GLY A 47 6.67 3.48 24.88
N ASP A 48 6.11 4.64 24.53
CA ASP A 48 5.85 5.74 25.46
C ASP A 48 4.60 5.54 26.31
N GLU A 49 3.49 5.09 25.72
CA GLU A 49 2.20 4.94 26.41
C GLU A 49 2.01 3.54 27.02
N GLY A 50 2.85 2.57 26.66
CA GLY A 50 2.76 1.18 27.13
C GLY A 50 1.53 0.41 26.62
N VAL A 51 0.69 1.03 25.79
CA VAL A 51 -0.54 0.44 25.25
C VAL A 51 -0.51 0.40 23.72
N PRO A 52 -0.93 -0.72 23.08
CA PRO A 52 -1.07 -0.78 21.63
C PRO A 52 -2.15 0.16 21.11
N VAL A 53 -2.06 0.49 19.81
CA VAL A 53 -3.06 1.32 19.14
C VAL A 53 -4.29 0.48 18.81
N VAL A 54 -5.49 1.01 19.07
CA VAL A 54 -6.75 0.35 18.69
C VAL A 54 -6.95 0.47 17.18
N ALA A 55 -7.48 -0.57 16.54
CA ALA A 55 -7.82 -0.56 15.12
C ALA A 55 -8.77 0.60 14.79
N ARG A 56 -8.59 1.17 13.60
CA ARG A 56 -9.31 2.34 13.07
C ARG A 56 -9.06 3.65 13.85
N THR A 57 -8.05 3.68 14.74
CA THR A 57 -7.55 4.95 15.31
C THR A 57 -7.12 5.88 14.19
N GLN A 58 -7.58 7.13 14.26
CA GLN A 58 -7.22 8.13 13.25
C GLN A 58 -5.74 8.49 13.36
N LEU A 59 -5.00 8.38 12.25
CA LEU A 59 -3.59 8.75 12.16
C LEU A 59 -3.33 10.21 12.54
N MET A 60 -4.31 11.09 12.36
CA MET A 60 -4.23 12.49 12.77
C MET A 60 -3.94 12.65 14.27
N SER A 61 -4.36 11.69 15.12
CA SER A 61 -4.09 11.72 16.56
C SER A 61 -2.60 11.61 16.93
N LEU A 62 -1.77 11.12 16.00
CA LEU A 62 -0.32 10.98 16.19
C LEU A 62 0.43 12.29 15.95
N VAL A 63 -0.16 13.24 15.22
CA VAL A 63 0.45 14.54 14.90
C VAL A 63 0.56 15.46 16.11
N PRO A 64 -0.52 15.79 16.85
CA PRO A 64 -0.42 16.67 18.02
C PRO A 64 0.40 16.06 19.16
N LYS A 65 0.53 14.73 19.20
CA LYS A 65 1.38 14.01 20.15
C LYS A 65 2.87 13.98 19.75
N GLY A 66 3.22 14.47 18.56
CA GLY A 66 4.61 14.56 18.10
C GLY A 66 5.20 13.28 17.52
N TYR A 67 4.44 12.18 17.43
CA TYR A 67 4.92 10.93 16.82
C TYR A 67 5.02 11.03 15.29
N LEU A 68 4.15 11.85 14.68
CA LEU A 68 4.23 12.21 13.27
C LEU A 68 4.38 13.73 13.14
N LYS A 69 5.29 14.19 12.28
CA LYS A 69 5.40 15.62 11.96
C LYS A 69 4.21 16.13 11.15
N THR A 70 3.77 15.32 10.19
CA THR A 70 2.64 15.60 9.30
C THR A 70 1.94 14.29 8.98
N LEU A 71 0.65 14.36 8.63
CA LEU A 71 -0.09 13.18 8.18
C LEU A 71 0.40 12.74 6.78
N PRO A 72 0.90 11.50 6.60
CA PRO A 72 1.23 11.00 5.26
C PRO A 72 -0.04 10.88 4.42
N LEU A 73 -0.02 11.48 3.22
CA LEU A 73 -1.12 11.43 2.27
C LEU A 73 -0.82 10.36 1.21
N ASN A 74 -1.78 9.46 0.99
CA ASN A 74 -1.64 8.46 -0.04
C ASN A 74 -1.68 9.13 -1.43
N PRO A 75 -0.63 9.02 -2.26
CA PRO A 75 -0.58 9.66 -3.58
C PRO A 75 -1.63 9.11 -4.56
N PHE A 76 -2.19 7.94 -4.27
CA PHE A 76 -3.17 7.26 -5.13
C PHE A 76 -4.62 7.67 -4.85
N ILE A 77 -4.90 8.62 -3.96
CA ILE A 77 -6.28 9.06 -3.68
C ILE A 77 -6.99 9.56 -4.95
N GLY A 78 -6.28 10.29 -5.82
CA GLY A 78 -6.84 10.74 -7.09
C GLY A 78 -7.04 9.64 -8.13
N GLU A 79 -6.44 8.46 -7.91
CA GLU A 79 -6.51 7.29 -8.80
C GLU A 79 -7.47 6.22 -8.26
N GLY A 80 -8.32 6.58 -7.29
CA GLY A 80 -9.31 5.67 -6.68
C GLY A 80 -8.82 4.92 -5.44
N GLY A 81 -7.60 5.19 -4.98
CA GLY A 81 -7.07 4.70 -3.72
C GLY A 81 -7.69 5.36 -2.49
N PHE A 82 -7.45 4.78 -1.32
CA PHE A 82 -7.96 5.27 -0.03
C PHE A 82 -6.82 5.75 0.88
N PRO A 83 -7.08 6.66 1.85
CA PRO A 83 -6.08 7.07 2.83
C PRO A 83 -5.48 5.89 3.60
N PHE A 84 -4.26 6.06 4.14
CA PHE A 84 -3.67 5.07 5.02
C PHE A 84 -4.48 4.91 6.31
N ARG A 85 -4.61 3.68 6.77
CA ARG A 85 -5.38 3.31 7.96
C ARG A 85 -4.61 2.31 8.79
N VAL A 86 -4.93 2.28 10.08
CA VAL A 86 -4.29 1.41 11.06
C VAL A 86 -5.35 0.41 11.50
N LEU A 87 -5.23 -0.83 11.05
CA LEU A 87 -6.31 -1.82 11.07
C LEU A 87 -5.87 -3.10 11.78
N TYR A 88 -6.84 -3.96 12.07
CA TYR A 88 -6.60 -5.31 12.57
C TYR A 88 -6.72 -6.31 11.41
N SER A 89 -5.72 -7.16 11.19
CA SER A 89 -5.70 -8.05 10.03
C SER A 89 -6.76 -9.13 10.05
N GLY A 90 -7.22 -9.53 11.24
CA GLY A 90 -8.26 -10.56 11.39
C GLY A 90 -9.64 -10.09 10.93
N ASP A 91 -9.89 -8.80 10.98
CA ASP A 91 -11.10 -8.14 10.49
C ASP A 91 -10.82 -6.64 10.37
N VAL A 92 -10.60 -6.15 9.14
CA VAL A 92 -10.20 -4.77 8.89
C VAL A 92 -11.31 -3.75 9.15
N GLU A 93 -12.56 -4.19 9.32
CA GLU A 93 -13.68 -3.34 9.72
C GLU A 93 -13.80 -3.20 11.23
N SER A 94 -13.15 -4.07 12.01
CA SER A 94 -13.23 -4.04 13.45
C SER A 94 -12.56 -2.81 14.06
N SER A 95 -13.18 -2.30 15.13
CA SER A 95 -12.63 -1.24 16.01
C SER A 95 -12.43 -1.74 17.44
N LEU A 96 -12.65 -3.03 17.70
CA LEU A 96 -12.59 -3.62 19.04
C LEU A 96 -11.24 -4.25 19.36
N TYR A 97 -10.38 -4.44 18.35
CA TYR A 97 -9.07 -5.08 18.49
C TYR A 97 -7.94 -4.07 18.37
N TYR A 98 -6.74 -4.48 18.79
CA TYR A 98 -5.53 -3.71 18.53
C TYR A 98 -5.12 -3.85 17.07
N ALA A 99 -4.63 -2.75 16.52
CA ALA A 99 -4.09 -2.75 15.17
C ALA A 99 -2.75 -3.47 15.12
N ASP A 100 -2.56 -4.25 14.06
CA ASP A 100 -1.35 -4.97 13.75
C ASP A 100 -0.85 -4.70 12.32
N ILE A 101 -1.59 -3.91 11.55
CA ILE A 101 -1.20 -3.48 10.21
C ILE A 101 -1.49 -2.00 9.94
N VAL A 102 -0.63 -1.39 9.13
CA VAL A 102 -0.92 -0.21 8.34
C VAL A 102 -1.40 -0.68 6.97
N PHE A 103 -2.54 -0.19 6.52
CA PHE A 103 -3.23 -0.58 5.29
C PHE A 103 -3.39 0.65 4.39
N GLY A 104 -3.13 0.53 3.09
CA GLY A 104 -3.39 1.59 2.12
C GLY A 104 -3.79 1.04 0.76
N SER A 105 -4.96 1.47 0.25
CA SER A 105 -5.37 1.13 -1.12
C SER A 105 -4.66 2.02 -2.14
N LEU A 106 -4.09 1.41 -3.17
CA LEU A 106 -3.43 2.06 -4.30
C LEU A 106 -4.39 2.31 -5.47
N GLY A 107 -5.64 1.86 -5.37
CA GLY A 107 -6.55 1.76 -6.52
C GLY A 107 -6.32 0.50 -7.36
N HIS A 108 -6.87 0.47 -8.57
CA HIS A 108 -6.84 -0.69 -9.47
C HIS A 108 -6.28 -0.34 -10.86
N GLY A 109 -6.01 -1.36 -11.67
CA GLY A 109 -5.51 -1.24 -13.03
C GLY A 109 -4.03 -1.59 -13.20
N ASN A 110 -3.56 -1.56 -14.44
CA ASN A 110 -2.23 -2.07 -14.80
C ASN A 110 -1.09 -1.26 -14.16
N GLU A 111 -1.26 0.04 -13.98
CA GLU A 111 -0.25 0.87 -13.32
C GLU A 111 -0.05 0.45 -11.85
N MET A 112 -1.15 0.28 -11.13
CA MET A 112 -1.14 -0.13 -9.71
C MET A 112 -0.65 -1.55 -9.54
N LEU A 113 -0.93 -2.44 -10.51
CA LEU A 113 -0.31 -3.76 -10.57
C LEU A 113 1.22 -3.64 -10.58
N HIS A 114 1.79 -2.81 -11.47
CA HIS A 114 3.24 -2.64 -11.54
C HIS A 114 3.84 -2.01 -10.28
N VAL A 115 3.12 -1.10 -9.63
CA VAL A 115 3.50 -0.54 -8.32
C VAL A 115 3.48 -1.65 -7.26
N CYS A 116 2.42 -2.45 -7.20
CA CYS A 116 2.26 -3.55 -6.25
C CYS A 116 3.36 -4.60 -6.40
N GLN A 117 3.68 -4.98 -7.64
CA GLN A 117 4.81 -5.84 -7.98
C GLN A 117 6.13 -5.23 -7.52
N SER A 118 6.33 -3.93 -7.72
CA SER A 118 7.53 -3.26 -7.25
C SER A 118 7.67 -3.27 -5.73
N ILE A 119 6.57 -3.07 -4.99
CA ILE A 119 6.54 -3.20 -3.53
C ILE A 119 6.91 -4.63 -3.12
N ASN A 120 6.32 -5.64 -3.75
CA ASN A 120 6.65 -7.04 -3.45
C ASN A 120 8.10 -7.40 -3.78
N ARG A 121 8.68 -6.88 -4.87
CA ARG A 121 10.13 -7.01 -5.15
C ARG A 121 10.98 -6.38 -4.04
N GLN A 122 10.64 -5.16 -3.61
CA GLN A 122 11.34 -4.47 -2.52
C GLN A 122 11.21 -5.24 -1.19
N ALA A 123 10.11 -5.95 -0.98
CA ALA A 123 9.88 -6.85 0.15
C ALA A 123 10.47 -8.27 -0.04
N ASN A 124 11.26 -8.51 -1.09
CA ASN A 124 11.86 -9.82 -1.41
C ASN A 124 10.83 -10.95 -1.68
N ARG A 125 9.65 -10.61 -2.20
CA ARG A 125 8.57 -11.55 -2.57
C ARG A 125 8.46 -11.81 -4.07
N GLY A 126 9.27 -11.12 -4.88
CA GLY A 126 9.23 -11.20 -6.34
C GLY A 126 8.07 -10.41 -6.96
N ASP A 127 7.64 -10.83 -8.15
CA ASP A 127 6.61 -10.14 -8.96
C ASP A 127 5.20 -10.70 -8.75
N ASP A 128 5.05 -11.72 -7.92
CA ASP A 128 3.74 -12.28 -7.63
C ASP A 128 2.91 -11.29 -6.79
N VAL A 129 1.63 -11.17 -7.13
CA VAL A 129 0.68 -10.34 -6.39
C VAL A 129 -0.44 -11.27 -5.93
N PRO A 130 -0.39 -11.72 -4.66
CA PRO A 130 -1.43 -12.58 -4.12
C PRO A 130 -2.79 -11.91 -4.25
N GLN A 131 -3.78 -12.69 -4.65
CA GLN A 131 -5.16 -12.25 -4.68
C GLN A 131 -5.89 -12.77 -3.45
N MET A 132 -6.57 -11.87 -2.76
CA MET A 132 -7.43 -12.22 -1.64
C MET A 132 -8.65 -12.99 -2.16
N ALA A 133 -8.99 -14.08 -1.47
CA ALA A 133 -10.16 -14.88 -1.80
C ALA A 133 -11.46 -14.19 -1.33
N LEU A 134 -12.56 -14.36 -2.06
CA LEU A 134 -13.82 -13.68 -1.76
C LEU A 134 -14.39 -14.12 -0.40
N GLU A 135 -14.23 -15.39 -0.05
CA GLU A 135 -14.65 -15.98 1.23
C GLU A 135 -13.90 -15.43 2.44
N ALA A 136 -12.75 -14.78 2.23
CA ALA A 136 -12.00 -14.15 3.31
C ALA A 136 -12.68 -12.87 3.83
N GLY A 137 -13.57 -12.25 3.03
CA GLY A 137 -14.32 -11.05 3.42
C GLY A 137 -13.41 -9.91 3.86
N THR A 138 -13.43 -9.56 5.14
CA THR A 138 -12.59 -8.49 5.72
C THR A 138 -11.32 -9.03 6.40
N ASN A 139 -11.12 -10.34 6.43
CA ASN A 139 -9.96 -10.97 7.06
C ASN A 139 -8.77 -11.04 6.09
N VAL A 140 -7.77 -10.20 6.31
CA VAL A 140 -6.57 -10.11 5.47
C VAL A 140 -5.37 -10.85 6.05
N THR A 141 -5.54 -11.60 7.15
CA THR A 141 -4.44 -12.28 7.87
C THR A 141 -3.61 -13.19 6.95
N ALA A 142 -4.25 -13.88 5.99
CA ALA A 142 -3.55 -14.72 5.03
C ALA A 142 -2.65 -13.94 4.06
N MET A 143 -2.96 -12.66 3.81
CA MET A 143 -2.24 -11.78 2.89
C MET A 143 -1.06 -11.06 3.55
N VAL A 144 -1.15 -10.83 4.87
CA VAL A 144 -0.20 -10.01 5.65
C VAL A 144 0.79 -10.81 6.48
N LYS A 145 1.28 -11.94 5.96
CA LYS A 145 2.23 -12.81 6.68
C LYS A 145 3.60 -12.14 6.86
N GLU A 146 4.07 -11.44 5.84
CA GLU A 146 5.37 -10.77 5.82
C GLU A 146 5.32 -9.40 6.49
N PRO A 147 6.45 -8.78 6.85
CA PRO A 147 6.46 -7.44 7.46
C PRO A 147 5.94 -6.33 6.56
N LEU A 148 6.12 -6.47 5.24
CA LEU A 148 5.71 -5.50 4.22
C LEU A 148 5.28 -6.28 2.97
N GLY A 149 4.27 -5.78 2.27
CA GLY A 149 3.95 -6.31 0.96
C GLY A 149 2.80 -5.58 0.31
N CYS A 150 2.37 -6.16 -0.81
CA CYS A 150 1.19 -5.76 -1.52
C CYS A 150 0.41 -6.99 -2.00
N PHE A 151 -0.91 -6.86 -2.07
CA PHE A 151 -1.84 -7.90 -2.55
C PHE A 151 -3.03 -7.25 -3.25
N GLN A 152 -3.82 -8.02 -3.98
CA GLN A 152 -5.05 -7.57 -4.63
C GLN A 152 -6.28 -7.97 -3.81
N VAL A 153 -7.19 -7.02 -3.60
CA VAL A 153 -8.47 -7.25 -2.91
C VAL A 153 -9.43 -8.03 -3.82
N HIS A 154 -10.28 -8.85 -3.22
CA HIS A 154 -11.29 -9.62 -3.95
C HIS A 154 -12.32 -8.73 -4.66
N SER A 155 -13.15 -9.35 -5.50
CA SER A 155 -14.12 -8.67 -6.37
C SER A 155 -15.25 -7.91 -5.67
N ALA A 156 -15.48 -8.12 -4.36
CA ALA A 156 -16.44 -7.32 -3.60
C ALA A 156 -15.86 -6.02 -2.99
N GLY A 157 -14.53 -5.85 -2.96
CA GLY A 157 -13.89 -4.76 -2.22
C GLY A 157 -14.04 -4.88 -0.70
N ILE A 158 -13.55 -3.89 0.04
CA ILE A 158 -13.65 -3.79 1.50
C ILE A 158 -14.21 -2.40 1.81
N TYR A 159 -15.37 -2.34 2.48
CA TYR A 159 -16.11 -1.09 2.61
C TYR A 159 -15.30 0.00 3.33
N GLY A 160 -15.11 1.13 2.64
CA GLY A 160 -14.38 2.29 3.18
C GLY A 160 -12.86 2.12 3.27
N GLU A 161 -12.30 1.01 2.81
CA GLU A 161 -10.86 0.72 2.85
C GLU A 161 -10.28 0.42 1.46
N ALA A 162 -11.01 -0.28 0.59
CA ALA A 162 -10.59 -0.62 -0.77
C ALA A 162 -11.78 -0.92 -1.70
N ASN A 163 -11.72 -0.50 -2.95
CA ASN A 163 -12.69 -0.88 -3.97
C ASN A 163 -12.45 -2.32 -4.47
N PRO A 164 -13.42 -2.93 -5.17
CA PRO A 164 -13.23 -4.18 -5.89
C PRO A 164 -11.95 -4.22 -6.74
N GLY A 165 -11.09 -5.21 -6.49
CA GLY A 165 -9.89 -5.43 -7.29
C GLY A 165 -8.75 -4.43 -7.06
N ASP A 166 -8.88 -3.54 -6.07
CA ASP A 166 -7.80 -2.63 -5.69
C ASP A 166 -6.56 -3.40 -5.23
N TYR A 167 -5.40 -2.85 -5.54
CA TYR A 167 -4.13 -3.27 -4.97
C TYR A 167 -3.91 -2.54 -3.66
N VAL A 168 -3.48 -3.27 -2.63
CA VAL A 168 -3.31 -2.76 -1.28
C VAL A 168 -1.88 -2.98 -0.85
N VAL A 169 -1.23 -1.90 -0.42
CA VAL A 169 0.02 -1.99 0.35
C VAL A 169 -0.30 -2.24 1.82
N TYR A 170 0.55 -3.00 2.48
CA TYR A 170 0.50 -3.14 3.93
C TYR A 170 1.89 -3.14 4.56
N SER A 171 1.95 -2.74 5.82
CA SER A 171 3.09 -2.95 6.73
C SER A 171 2.56 -3.50 8.04
N ARG A 172 3.21 -4.51 8.61
CA ARG A 172 2.91 -4.97 9.98
C ARG A 172 3.49 -3.99 11.01
N ILE A 173 2.86 -3.92 12.18
CA ILE A 173 3.23 -3.07 13.33
C ILE A 173 3.98 -3.87 14.40
#